data_AF-A0A8E9V2N3-F1
#
_entry.id   AF-A0A8E9V2N3-F1
#
_cell.length_a   1.000
_cell.length_b   1.000
_cell.length_c   1.000
_cell.angle_alpha   90.00
_cell.angle_beta   90.00
_cell.angle_gamma   90.00
#
_symmetry.space_group_name_H-M   'P 1'
#
loop_
_entity.id
_entity.type
_entity.pdbx_description
1 polymer ?
#
loop_
_entity_poly.entity_id
_entity_poly.type
_entity_poly.pdbx_seq_one_letter_code
_entity_poly.pdbx_strand_id
1 'polypeptide(L)'
;MTYRSKVAVVYLLGFFLDLINLFIASVAFPAMSVDLHTSISALAWVSNGYIAGLTLIVPFSAFLSRYLGARRLIIFSLILFSVAAAAAGFADSLHSLVFWRIVQGAGGGLLIPVGQALTWQQFEPHERAGVSSVVMMVALLAPACSPAIGGLLVETCGWRWIFFATLPVAVLTLLLAYRWLNAASTTMASTRLLHLPLLTDRLLRFAMIVYLCVPGMFIGISVVGMFYLQNVAQLSPAAAGSLMIPWSIASFVAIMLTGRYFNRLGPRPLIIVGCLLQAAGILLLTNVTPATSHRVLMMIFALMGAGGSLCSSTAQSGAFLTIARRDMPDASALWNLNRQISFFLGATLLTLLLNALQRVMSLEVAYRWTFIAAAGITLLPLIYAVCLNNRQALLCLKKERS
;
A
#
# COMPACT_ATOMS: atom_id res chain seq x y z
N MET A 1 -30.72 -1.95 -0.06
CA MET A 1 -29.47 -2.13 0.72
C MET A 1 -29.67 -1.68 2.16
N THR A 2 -29.24 -2.50 3.13
CA THR A 2 -29.23 -2.15 4.56
C THR A 2 -28.21 -1.06 4.88
N TYR A 3 -28.36 -0.34 6.00
CA TYR A 3 -27.43 0.74 6.39
C TYR A 3 -25.99 0.24 6.56
N ARG A 4 -25.79 -0.90 7.23
CA ARG A 4 -24.47 -1.52 7.40
C ARG A 4 -23.74 -1.77 6.07
N SER A 5 -24.46 -2.25 5.05
CA SER A 5 -23.89 -2.48 3.72
C SER A 5 -23.56 -1.17 3.00
N LYS A 6 -24.38 -0.13 3.18
CA LYS A 6 -24.10 1.21 2.61
C LYS A 6 -22.81 1.81 3.19
N VAL A 7 -22.63 1.73 4.51
CA VAL A 7 -21.39 2.20 5.18
C VAL A 7 -20.18 1.44 4.67
N ALA A 8 -20.28 0.10 4.58
CA ALA A 8 -19.21 -0.74 4.06
C ALA A 8 -18.82 -0.37 2.61
N VAL A 9 -19.80 -0.09 1.73
CA VAL A 9 -19.53 0.33 0.35
C VAL A 9 -18.79 1.67 0.29
N VAL A 10 -19.20 2.66 1.08
CA VAL A 10 -18.49 3.96 1.14
C VAL A 10 -17.05 3.78 1.59
N TYR A 11 -16.83 2.95 2.61
CA TYR A 11 -15.49 2.60 3.08
C TYR A 11 -14.66 1.89 2.00
N LEU A 12 -15.22 0.87 1.34
CA LEU A 12 -14.52 0.10 0.31
C LEU A 12 -14.15 0.96 -0.91
N LEU A 13 -15.01 1.91 -1.29
CA LEU A 13 -14.70 2.87 -2.35
C LEU A 13 -13.59 3.86 -1.93
N GLY A 14 -13.63 4.36 -0.70
CA GLY A 14 -12.56 5.18 -0.15
C GLY A 14 -11.22 4.44 -0.06
N PHE A 15 -11.26 3.16 0.33
CA PHE A 15 -10.10 2.27 0.34
C PHE A 15 -9.56 2.03 -1.07
N PHE A 16 -10.44 1.81 -2.04
CA PHE A 16 -10.06 1.66 -3.45
C PHE A 16 -9.40 2.91 -4.02
N LEU A 17 -9.94 4.10 -3.72
CA LEU A 17 -9.35 5.40 -4.12
C LEU A 17 -7.93 5.57 -3.58
N ASP A 18 -7.70 5.22 -2.31
CA ASP A 18 -6.38 5.32 -1.71
C ASP A 18 -5.37 4.39 -2.41
N LEU A 19 -5.76 3.14 -2.61
CA LEU A 19 -4.91 2.16 -3.28
C LEU A 19 -4.60 2.54 -4.72
N ILE A 20 -5.56 3.05 -5.50
CA ILE A 20 -5.27 3.51 -6.86
C ILE A 20 -4.16 4.56 -6.84
N ASN A 21 -4.25 5.54 -5.94
CA ASN A 21 -3.31 6.65 -5.89
C ASN A 21 -1.92 6.27 -5.41
N LEU A 22 -1.79 5.17 -4.67
CA LEU A 22 -0.51 4.60 -4.28
C LEU A 22 0.25 3.99 -5.47
N PHE A 23 -0.45 3.38 -6.43
CA PHE A 23 0.18 2.58 -7.49
C PHE A 23 0.13 3.21 -8.88
N ILE A 24 -0.92 3.97 -9.23
CA ILE A 24 -1.14 4.43 -10.61
C ILE A 24 -0.04 5.39 -11.10
N ALA A 25 0.54 6.20 -10.21
CA ALA A 25 1.45 7.26 -10.62
C ALA A 25 2.81 6.73 -11.13
N SER A 26 3.29 5.59 -10.63
CA SER A 26 4.63 5.10 -10.96
C SER A 26 4.79 4.74 -12.44
N VAL A 27 3.72 4.30 -13.10
CA VAL A 27 3.74 3.97 -14.54
C VAL A 27 3.88 5.21 -15.43
N ALA A 28 3.47 6.37 -14.91
CA ALA A 28 3.44 7.63 -15.67
C ALA A 28 4.74 8.45 -15.51
N PHE A 29 5.66 8.02 -14.64
CA PHE A 29 6.83 8.83 -14.32
C PHE A 29 7.75 9.14 -15.52
N PRO A 30 8.04 8.20 -16.46
CA PRO A 30 8.82 8.55 -17.64
C PRO A 30 8.17 9.65 -18.48
N ALA A 31 6.85 9.61 -18.68
CA ALA A 31 6.11 10.65 -19.39
C ALA A 31 6.14 12.00 -18.66
N MET A 32 5.99 11.99 -17.32
CA MET A 32 6.14 13.21 -16.50
C MET A 32 7.56 13.79 -16.56
N SER A 33 8.59 12.95 -16.67
CA SER A 33 9.99 13.38 -16.74
C SER A 33 10.27 14.18 -17.99
N VAL A 34 9.72 13.74 -19.13
CA VAL A 34 9.82 14.43 -20.41
C VAL A 34 9.06 15.76 -20.37
N ASP A 35 7.81 15.75 -19.91
CA ASP A 35 6.92 16.92 -19.94
C ASP A 35 7.30 18.02 -18.94
N LEU A 36 7.78 17.63 -17.75
CA LEU A 36 8.18 18.58 -16.70
C LEU A 36 9.68 18.88 -16.69
N HIS A 37 10.46 18.27 -17.58
CA HIS A 37 11.93 18.38 -17.65
C HIS A 37 12.62 18.13 -16.29
N THR A 38 12.19 17.08 -15.58
CA THR A 38 12.70 16.77 -14.23
C THR A 38 13.32 15.39 -14.13
N SER A 39 14.21 15.22 -13.16
CA SER A 39 14.88 13.95 -12.92
C SER A 39 13.94 12.89 -12.31
N ILE A 40 14.28 11.64 -12.58
CA ILE A 40 13.64 10.43 -12.04
C ILE A 40 13.53 10.48 -10.51
N SER A 41 14.60 10.90 -9.84
CA SER A 41 14.64 10.97 -8.39
C SER A 41 13.72 12.05 -7.83
N ALA A 42 13.56 13.16 -8.55
CA ALA A 42 12.64 14.22 -8.16
C ALA A 42 11.17 13.78 -8.32
N LEU A 43 10.85 13.00 -9.36
CA LEU A 43 9.50 12.48 -9.60
C LEU A 43 9.00 11.47 -8.57
N ALA A 44 9.90 10.78 -7.86
CA ALA A 44 9.49 9.91 -6.76
C ALA A 44 8.69 10.67 -5.67
N TRP A 45 8.90 11.99 -5.55
CA TRP A 45 8.11 12.85 -4.67
C TRP A 45 6.64 12.99 -5.08
N VAL A 46 6.24 12.66 -6.31
CA VAL A 46 4.84 12.63 -6.73
C VAL A 46 4.08 11.51 -6.00
N SER A 47 4.68 10.33 -5.87
CA SER A 47 4.13 9.23 -5.06
C SER A 47 4.39 9.44 -3.57
N ASN A 48 5.62 9.79 -3.19
CA ASN A 48 5.97 9.98 -1.78
C ASN A 48 5.24 11.16 -1.15
N GLY A 49 4.91 12.21 -1.91
CA GLY A 49 4.12 13.34 -1.42
C GLY A 49 2.71 12.90 -1.01
N TYR A 50 2.06 12.07 -1.82
CA TYR A 50 0.78 11.45 -1.47
C TYR A 50 0.90 10.61 -0.18
N ILE A 51 1.94 9.77 -0.09
CA ILE A 51 2.20 8.95 1.09
C ILE A 51 2.55 9.82 2.33
N ALA A 52 3.23 10.94 2.15
CA ALA A 52 3.55 11.87 3.23
C ALA A 52 2.27 12.53 3.78
N GLY A 53 1.42 13.05 2.89
CA GLY A 53 0.15 13.69 3.28
C GLY A 53 -0.77 12.75 4.04
N LEU A 54 -0.89 11.51 3.57
CA LEU A 54 -1.72 10.51 4.24
C LEU A 54 -1.08 10.08 5.58
N THR A 55 0.24 9.90 5.65
CA THR A 55 0.95 9.53 6.89
C THR A 55 0.80 10.62 7.95
N LEU A 56 0.84 11.88 7.54
CA LEU A 56 0.69 13.04 8.42
C LEU A 56 -0.70 13.09 9.06
N ILE A 57 -1.76 12.82 8.29
CA ILE A 57 -3.15 13.03 8.75
C ILE A 57 -3.73 11.83 9.53
N VAL A 58 -3.26 10.61 9.27
CA VAL A 58 -3.81 9.37 9.88
C VAL A 58 -3.85 9.40 11.42
N PRO A 59 -2.80 9.85 12.15
CA PRO A 59 -2.84 9.97 13.62
C PRO A 59 -3.96 10.87 14.13
N PHE A 60 -4.33 11.89 13.35
CA PHE A 60 -5.36 12.86 13.71
C PHE A 60 -6.76 12.37 13.40
N SER A 61 -6.94 11.21 12.77
CA SER A 61 -8.24 10.68 12.37
C SER A 61 -9.24 10.55 13.53
N ALA A 62 -8.81 9.99 14.67
CA ALA A 62 -9.65 9.85 15.85
C ALA A 62 -10.01 11.20 16.46
N PHE A 63 -9.04 12.11 16.56
CA PHE A 63 -9.25 13.47 17.04
C PHE A 63 -10.26 14.21 16.14
N LEU A 64 -9.97 14.33 14.84
CA LEU A 64 -10.82 15.05 13.89
C LEU A 64 -12.22 14.44 13.81
N SER A 65 -12.34 13.11 13.89
CA SER A 65 -13.63 12.42 13.90
C SER A 65 -14.45 12.77 15.15
N ARG A 66 -13.78 13.02 16.29
CA ARG A 66 -14.45 13.49 17.51
C ARG A 66 -14.95 14.93 17.43
N TYR A 67 -14.17 15.83 16.83
CA TYR A 67 -14.53 17.25 16.72
C TYR A 67 -15.56 17.52 15.62
N LEU A 68 -15.37 16.94 14.43
CA LEU A 68 -16.20 17.23 13.26
C LEU A 68 -17.34 16.22 13.05
N GLY A 69 -17.23 15.03 13.65
CA GLY A 69 -18.10 13.89 13.37
C GLY A 69 -17.67 13.14 12.11
N ALA A 70 -17.79 11.82 12.14
CA ALA A 70 -17.27 10.93 11.10
C ALA A 70 -17.85 11.22 9.69
N ARG A 71 -19.16 11.48 9.58
CA ARG A 71 -19.81 11.83 8.29
C ARG A 71 -19.21 13.09 7.68
N ARG A 72 -19.14 14.18 8.44
CA ARG A 72 -18.63 15.48 7.95
C ARG A 72 -17.17 15.37 7.59
N LEU A 73 -16.39 14.62 8.37
CA LEU A 73 -14.99 14.38 8.10
C LEU A 73 -14.78 13.61 6.78
N ILE A 74 -15.50 12.51 6.53
CA ILE A 74 -15.42 11.77 5.26
C ILE A 74 -15.79 12.66 4.07
N ILE A 75 -16.86 13.46 4.18
CA ILE A 75 -17.28 14.38 3.12
C ILE A 75 -16.20 15.43 2.85
N PHE A 76 -15.68 16.07 3.89
CA PHE A 76 -14.60 17.05 3.77
C PHE A 76 -13.35 16.45 3.13
N SER A 77 -12.95 15.26 3.58
CA SER A 77 -11.84 14.49 3.03
C SER A 77 -12.00 14.18 1.54
N LEU A 78 -13.20 13.75 1.11
CA LEU A 78 -13.48 13.46 -0.30
C LEU A 78 -13.50 14.73 -1.16
N ILE A 79 -13.99 15.86 -0.64
CA ILE A 79 -13.93 17.16 -1.32
C ILE A 79 -12.46 17.58 -1.49
N LEU A 80 -11.69 17.59 -0.40
CA LEU A 80 -10.27 17.94 -0.42
C LEU A 80 -9.47 17.06 -1.38
N PHE A 81 -9.71 15.75 -1.34
CA PHE A 81 -9.12 14.79 -2.25
C PHE A 81 -9.46 15.09 -3.71
N SER A 82 -10.74 15.37 -4.02
CA SER A 82 -11.19 15.62 -5.40
C SER A 82 -10.62 16.93 -5.95
N VAL A 83 -10.62 18.00 -5.16
CA VAL A 83 -10.03 19.29 -5.55
C VAL A 83 -8.53 19.14 -5.80
N ALA A 84 -7.82 18.47 -4.89
CA ALA A 84 -6.38 18.25 -5.02
C ALA A 84 -6.04 17.33 -6.21
N ALA A 85 -6.85 16.31 -6.49
CA ALA A 85 -6.69 15.45 -7.67
C ALA A 85 -6.86 16.23 -8.97
N ALA A 86 -7.89 17.08 -9.05
CA ALA A 86 -8.08 17.95 -10.21
C ALA A 86 -6.91 18.92 -10.38
N ALA A 87 -6.48 19.57 -9.30
CA ALA A 87 -5.37 20.51 -9.31
C ALA A 87 -4.02 19.84 -9.66
N ALA A 88 -3.81 18.58 -9.25
CA ALA A 88 -2.65 17.79 -9.67
C ALA A 88 -2.67 17.50 -11.18
N GLY A 89 -3.85 17.23 -11.76
CA GLY A 89 -4.01 17.05 -13.21
C GLY A 89 -3.72 18.32 -14.02
N PHE A 90 -3.92 19.50 -13.44
CA PHE A 90 -3.59 20.79 -14.05
C PHE A 90 -2.21 21.34 -13.65
N ALA A 91 -1.37 20.54 -12.98
CA ALA A 91 -0.07 21.03 -12.52
C ALA A 91 0.94 21.15 -13.68
N ASP A 92 1.55 22.32 -13.82
CA ASP A 92 2.56 22.62 -14.85
C ASP A 92 4.00 22.60 -14.33
N SER A 93 4.19 22.29 -13.04
CA SER A 93 5.52 22.14 -12.45
C SER A 93 5.55 21.00 -11.44
N LEU A 94 6.73 20.39 -11.28
CA LEU A 94 6.92 19.33 -10.29
C LEU A 94 6.57 19.79 -8.87
N HIS A 95 6.98 21.00 -8.48
CA HIS A 95 6.69 21.52 -7.13
C HIS A 95 5.18 21.67 -6.88
N SER A 96 4.44 22.22 -7.85
CA SER A 96 2.98 22.31 -7.76
C SER A 96 2.34 20.93 -7.73
N LEU A 97 2.81 20.00 -8.56
CA LEU A 97 2.30 18.62 -8.59
C LEU A 97 2.51 17.93 -7.24
N VAL A 98 3.73 17.99 -6.68
CA VAL A 98 4.06 17.39 -5.38
C VAL A 98 3.23 18.03 -4.26
N PHE A 99 3.05 19.36 -4.27
CA PHE A 99 2.20 20.04 -3.30
C PHE A 99 0.76 19.49 -3.34
N TRP A 100 0.15 19.43 -4.52
CA TRP A 100 -1.21 18.90 -4.66
C TRP A 100 -1.30 17.41 -4.30
N ARG A 101 -0.25 16.63 -4.54
CA ARG A 101 -0.18 15.23 -4.09
C ARG A 101 -0.16 15.12 -2.57
N ILE A 102 0.56 15.98 -1.86
CA ILE A 102 0.53 16.03 -0.39
C ILE A 102 -0.88 16.36 0.10
N VAL A 103 -1.52 17.39 -0.47
CA VAL A 103 -2.88 17.79 -0.11
C VAL A 103 -3.88 16.66 -0.42
N GLN A 104 -3.74 15.99 -1.57
CA GLN A 104 -4.57 14.85 -1.96
C GLN A 104 -4.39 13.68 -1.00
N GLY A 105 -3.15 13.38 -0.59
CA GLY A 105 -2.84 12.38 0.43
C GLY A 105 -3.48 12.68 1.77
N ALA A 106 -3.45 13.94 2.21
CA ALA A 106 -4.13 14.36 3.44
C ALA A 106 -5.66 14.20 3.34
N GLY A 107 -6.25 14.43 2.17
CA GLY A 107 -7.66 14.13 1.91
C GLY A 107 -7.96 12.61 1.98
N GLY A 108 -7.14 11.79 1.31
CA GLY A 108 -7.33 10.33 1.23
C GLY A 108 -7.04 9.58 2.53
N GLY A 109 -6.06 10.02 3.31
CA GLY A 109 -5.56 9.32 4.50
C GLY A 109 -6.58 9.13 5.63
N LEU A 110 -7.64 9.93 5.64
CA LEU A 110 -8.73 9.83 6.61
C LEU A 110 -9.81 8.82 6.22
N LEU A 111 -9.92 8.47 4.93
CA LEU A 111 -11.01 7.62 4.42
C LEU A 111 -10.95 6.21 5.00
N ILE A 112 -9.73 5.64 5.12
CA ILE A 112 -9.52 4.30 5.67
C ILE A 112 -9.82 4.24 7.17
N PRO A 113 -9.11 4.97 8.06
CA PRO A 113 -9.32 4.80 9.50
C PRO A 113 -10.75 5.16 9.92
N VAL A 114 -11.33 6.22 9.34
CA VAL A 114 -12.70 6.64 9.68
C VAL A 114 -13.74 5.69 9.07
N GLY A 115 -13.59 5.32 7.80
CA GLY A 115 -14.50 4.39 7.13
C GLY A 115 -14.45 2.97 7.72
N GLN A 116 -13.26 2.50 8.09
CA GLN A 116 -13.05 1.21 8.75
C GLN A 116 -13.68 1.24 10.14
N ALA A 117 -13.46 2.29 10.94
CA ALA A 117 -14.08 2.42 12.25
C ALA A 117 -15.62 2.42 12.16
N LEU A 118 -16.20 3.20 11.23
CA LEU A 118 -17.64 3.21 10.98
C LEU A 118 -18.18 1.84 10.57
N THR A 119 -17.47 1.14 9.70
CA THR A 119 -17.90 -0.16 9.21
C THR A 119 -17.86 -1.21 10.32
N TRP A 120 -16.76 -1.33 11.08
CA TRP A 120 -16.60 -2.38 12.09
C TRP A 120 -17.57 -2.25 13.28
N GLN A 121 -18.09 -1.05 13.54
CA GLN A 121 -19.15 -0.83 14.52
C GLN A 121 -20.50 -1.40 14.11
N GLN A 122 -20.74 -1.61 12.80
CA GLN A 122 -22.02 -2.08 12.26
C GLN A 122 -22.09 -3.60 12.07
N PHE A 123 -20.97 -4.31 12.24
CA PHE A 123 -20.88 -5.75 12.02
C PHE A 123 -20.41 -6.46 13.29
N GLU A 124 -21.11 -7.54 13.63
CA GLU A 124 -20.72 -8.42 14.73
C GLU A 124 -19.42 -9.18 14.44
N PRO A 125 -18.69 -9.66 15.46
CA PRO A 125 -17.42 -10.35 15.28
C PRO A 125 -17.44 -11.49 14.25
N HIS A 126 -18.54 -12.25 14.17
CA HIS A 126 -18.69 -13.35 13.23
C HIS A 126 -18.95 -12.89 11.78
N GLU A 127 -19.55 -11.71 11.57
CA GLU A 127 -19.83 -11.14 10.25
C GLU A 127 -18.63 -10.35 9.67
N ARG A 128 -17.74 -9.86 10.54
CA ARG A 128 -16.53 -9.09 10.14
C ARG A 128 -15.60 -9.86 9.22
N ALA A 129 -15.63 -11.20 9.27
CA ALA A 129 -14.87 -12.04 8.36
C ALA A 129 -15.24 -11.79 6.89
N GLY A 130 -16.54 -11.68 6.59
CA GLY A 130 -17.02 -11.43 5.23
C GLY A 130 -16.59 -10.05 4.71
N VAL A 131 -16.73 -9.01 5.53
CA VAL A 131 -16.25 -7.64 5.18
C VAL A 131 -14.74 -7.64 4.95
N SER A 132 -13.98 -8.33 5.79
CA SER A 132 -12.53 -8.44 5.66
C SER A 132 -12.11 -9.14 4.37
N SER A 133 -12.87 -10.17 3.93
CA SER A 133 -12.65 -10.81 2.62
C SER A 133 -12.84 -9.85 1.45
N VAL A 134 -13.87 -9.00 1.49
CA VAL A 134 -14.10 -7.99 0.44
C VAL A 134 -12.99 -6.92 0.46
N VAL A 135 -12.55 -6.49 1.64
CA VAL A 135 -11.40 -5.57 1.77
C VAL A 135 -10.16 -6.19 1.13
N MET A 136 -9.88 -7.46 1.39
CA MET A 136 -8.73 -8.14 0.77
C MET A 136 -8.86 -8.27 -0.74
N MET A 137 -10.07 -8.51 -1.26
CA MET A 137 -10.32 -8.50 -2.70
C MET A 137 -10.01 -7.13 -3.32
N VAL A 138 -10.48 -6.03 -2.71
CA VAL A 138 -10.16 -4.67 -3.16
C VAL A 138 -8.66 -4.40 -3.06
N ALA A 139 -8.01 -4.85 -1.98
CA ALA A 139 -6.57 -4.72 -1.76
C ALA A 139 -5.73 -5.44 -2.83
N LEU A 140 -6.30 -6.42 -3.52
CA LEU A 140 -5.64 -7.17 -4.59
C LEU A 140 -5.96 -6.64 -5.98
N LEU A 141 -7.21 -6.27 -6.23
CA LEU A 141 -7.62 -5.77 -7.53
C LEU A 141 -7.10 -4.36 -7.79
N ALA A 142 -7.06 -3.49 -6.78
CA ALA A 142 -6.63 -2.11 -6.99
C ALA A 142 -5.17 -2.04 -7.48
N PRO A 143 -4.17 -2.69 -6.85
CA PRO A 143 -2.80 -2.65 -7.38
C PRO A 143 -2.66 -3.34 -8.75
N ALA A 144 -3.50 -4.33 -9.08
CA ALA A 144 -3.51 -4.97 -10.40
C ALA A 144 -3.96 -4.01 -11.48
N CYS A 145 -5.14 -3.42 -11.27
CA CYS A 145 -5.84 -2.63 -12.26
C CYS A 145 -5.22 -1.23 -12.39
N SER A 146 -4.67 -0.68 -11.31
CA SER A 146 -4.26 0.73 -11.31
C SER A 146 -3.13 1.01 -12.29
N PRO A 147 -1.96 0.32 -12.26
CA PRO A 147 -0.90 0.59 -13.23
C PRO A 147 -1.23 0.05 -14.63
N ALA A 148 -2.04 -1.01 -14.74
CA ALA A 148 -2.48 -1.52 -16.05
C ALA A 148 -3.37 -0.51 -16.78
N ILE A 149 -4.41 0.01 -16.11
CA ILE A 149 -5.28 1.07 -16.65
C ILE A 149 -4.50 2.38 -16.76
N GLY A 150 -3.66 2.71 -15.78
CA GLY A 150 -2.80 3.88 -15.79
C GLY A 150 -1.87 3.93 -16.99
N GLY A 151 -1.24 2.81 -17.34
CA GLY A 151 -0.38 2.70 -18.52
C GLY A 151 -1.15 2.97 -19.81
N LEU A 152 -2.37 2.42 -19.95
CA LEU A 152 -3.25 2.70 -21.09
C LEU A 152 -3.66 4.17 -21.16
N LEU A 153 -3.97 4.79 -20.02
CA LEU A 153 -4.30 6.22 -19.95
C LEU A 153 -3.12 7.09 -20.37
N VAL A 154 -1.89 6.74 -19.93
CA VAL A 154 -0.67 7.47 -20.30
C VAL A 154 -0.43 7.38 -21.81
N GLU A 155 -0.61 6.20 -22.41
CA GLU A 155 -0.41 6.01 -23.86
C GLU A 155 -1.45 6.74 -24.73
N THR A 156 -2.71 6.79 -24.30
CA THR A 156 -3.82 7.30 -25.13
C THR A 156 -4.17 8.75 -24.88
N CYS A 157 -4.15 9.19 -23.61
CA CYS A 157 -4.64 10.49 -23.20
C CYS A 157 -3.56 11.36 -22.52
N GLY A 158 -2.41 10.77 -22.17
CA GLY A 158 -1.31 11.45 -21.47
C GLY A 158 -1.38 11.32 -19.94
N TRP A 159 -0.26 11.63 -19.28
CA TRP A 159 -0.07 11.34 -17.85
C TRP A 159 -1.04 12.09 -16.93
N ARG A 160 -1.54 13.27 -17.30
CA ARG A 160 -2.46 14.07 -16.47
C ARG A 160 -3.77 13.32 -16.17
N TRP A 161 -4.21 12.46 -17.09
CA TRP A 161 -5.45 11.69 -16.95
C TRP A 161 -5.42 10.65 -15.84
N ILE A 162 -4.24 10.24 -15.36
CA ILE A 162 -4.17 9.35 -14.19
C ILE A 162 -4.77 10.02 -12.94
N PHE A 163 -4.74 11.34 -12.85
CA PHE A 163 -5.35 12.11 -11.77
C PHE A 163 -6.84 12.31 -12.02
N PHE A 164 -7.22 12.73 -13.23
CA PHE A 164 -8.62 12.95 -13.59
C PHE A 164 -9.46 11.66 -13.54
N ALA A 165 -8.89 10.50 -13.89
CA ALA A 165 -9.58 9.21 -13.85
C ALA A 165 -10.02 8.80 -12.43
N THR A 166 -9.43 9.38 -11.39
CA THR A 166 -9.84 9.13 -10.00
C THR A 166 -11.06 9.96 -9.59
N LEU A 167 -11.34 11.07 -10.28
CA LEU A 167 -12.42 12.00 -9.94
C LEU A 167 -13.83 11.37 -10.05
N PRO A 168 -14.20 10.62 -11.09
CA PRO A 168 -15.53 10.00 -11.16
C PRO A 168 -15.82 9.09 -9.96
N VAL A 169 -14.82 8.30 -9.54
CA VAL A 169 -14.93 7.41 -8.38
C VAL A 169 -15.01 8.23 -7.08
N ALA A 170 -14.22 9.31 -6.95
CA ALA A 170 -14.24 10.19 -5.79
C ALA A 170 -15.58 10.93 -5.64
N VAL A 171 -16.11 11.48 -6.73
CA VAL A 171 -17.41 12.17 -6.77
C VAL A 171 -18.55 11.19 -6.49
N LEU A 172 -18.53 9.99 -7.08
CA LEU A 172 -19.51 8.95 -6.76
C LEU A 172 -19.46 8.62 -5.26
N THR A 173 -18.27 8.41 -4.71
CA THR A 173 -18.07 8.12 -3.28
C THR A 173 -18.57 9.26 -2.41
N LEU A 174 -18.35 10.51 -2.81
CA LEU A 174 -18.83 11.71 -2.12
C LEU A 174 -20.36 11.76 -2.10
N LEU A 175 -21.00 11.53 -3.25
CA LEU A 175 -22.46 11.50 -3.36
C LEU A 175 -23.07 10.38 -2.51
N LEU A 176 -22.48 9.19 -2.54
CA LEU A 176 -22.91 8.07 -1.71
C LEU A 176 -22.69 8.36 -0.22
N ALA A 177 -21.54 8.91 0.18
CA ALA A 177 -21.26 9.29 1.55
C ALA A 177 -22.24 10.34 2.06
N TYR A 178 -22.54 11.36 1.25
CA TYR A 178 -23.51 12.41 1.58
C TYR A 178 -24.91 11.84 1.78
N ARG A 179 -25.35 10.92 0.90
CA ARG A 179 -26.71 10.35 0.96
C ARG A 179 -26.88 9.22 1.98
N TRP A 180 -25.84 8.45 2.25
CA TRP A 180 -25.96 7.19 2.99
C TRP A 180 -25.42 7.24 4.43
N LEU A 181 -24.46 8.10 4.74
CA LEU A 181 -23.93 8.19 6.10
C LEU A 181 -24.85 9.03 6.98
N ASN A 182 -25.21 8.53 8.16
CA ASN A 182 -26.04 9.28 9.10
C ASN A 182 -25.19 10.26 9.93
N ALA A 183 -25.77 11.40 10.31
CA ALA A 183 -25.07 12.40 11.13
C ALA A 183 -24.83 11.92 12.57
N ALA A 184 -25.64 10.98 13.07
CA ALA A 184 -25.57 10.45 14.43
C ALA A 184 -24.51 9.34 14.63
N SER A 185 -23.65 9.08 13.64
CA SER A 185 -22.61 8.06 13.76
C SER A 185 -21.66 8.38 14.92
N THR A 186 -21.58 7.44 15.86
CA THR A 186 -20.93 7.57 17.17
C THR A 186 -19.48 8.00 17.07
N THR A 187 -19.09 8.87 17.99
CA THR A 187 -17.74 9.40 18.13
C THR A 187 -16.72 8.29 18.39
N MET A 188 -15.53 8.35 17.77
CA MET A 188 -14.46 7.40 18.06
C MET A 188 -14.07 7.46 19.54
N ALA A 189 -14.07 6.30 20.21
CA ALA A 189 -13.86 6.19 21.65
C ALA A 189 -12.38 6.31 22.10
N SER A 190 -11.41 6.36 21.17
CA SER A 190 -10.00 6.48 21.58
C SER A 190 -9.70 7.89 22.13
N THR A 191 -9.16 7.91 23.34
CA THR A 191 -8.75 9.11 24.07
C THR A 191 -7.27 9.46 23.86
N ARG A 192 -6.48 8.59 23.22
CA ARG A 192 -5.03 8.74 23.07
C ARG A 192 -4.65 8.77 21.59
N LEU A 193 -3.81 9.73 21.19
CA LEU A 193 -3.34 9.86 19.80
C LEU A 193 -2.51 8.65 19.35
N LEU A 194 -1.56 8.19 20.17
CA LEU A 194 -0.70 7.03 19.93
C LEU A 194 -0.30 6.37 21.27
N HIS A 195 -0.60 5.08 21.46
CA HIS A 195 -0.15 4.32 22.64
C HIS A 195 1.17 3.58 22.35
N LEU A 196 2.27 4.34 22.31
CA LEU A 196 3.62 3.86 21.96
C LEU A 196 4.16 2.66 22.79
N PRO A 197 3.79 2.46 24.07
CA PRO A 197 4.16 1.26 24.83
C PRO A 197 3.80 -0.05 24.12
N LEU A 198 2.82 -0.08 23.22
CA LEU A 198 2.49 -1.27 22.42
C LEU A 198 3.64 -1.72 21.52
N LEU A 199 4.59 -0.86 21.17
CA LEU A 199 5.80 -1.23 20.40
C LEU A 199 6.77 -2.14 21.20
N THR A 200 6.54 -2.29 22.51
CA THR A 200 7.28 -3.28 23.31
C THR A 200 6.83 -4.71 23.00
N ASP A 201 5.62 -4.91 22.47
CA ASP A 201 5.15 -6.21 22.03
C ASP A 201 6.03 -6.75 20.90
N ARG A 202 6.61 -7.93 21.13
CA ARG A 202 7.60 -8.52 20.24
C ARG A 202 7.01 -8.90 18.89
N LEU A 203 5.75 -9.33 18.87
CA LEU A 203 5.09 -9.84 17.67
C LEU A 203 4.61 -8.70 16.78
N LEU A 204 4.03 -7.65 17.37
CA LEU A 204 3.70 -6.41 16.69
C LEU A 204 4.97 -5.77 16.09
N ARG A 205 6.05 -5.62 16.88
CA ARG A 205 7.30 -5.04 16.41
C ARG A 205 7.93 -5.85 15.27
N PHE A 206 7.95 -7.18 15.40
CA PHE A 206 8.46 -8.04 14.33
C PHE A 206 7.63 -7.91 13.05
N ALA A 207 6.30 -7.91 13.16
CA ALA A 207 5.41 -7.72 12.03
C ALA A 207 5.60 -6.36 11.36
N MET A 208 5.86 -5.30 12.14
CA MET A 208 6.19 -3.97 11.62
C MET A 208 7.50 -3.96 10.82
N ILE A 209 8.55 -4.62 11.32
CA ILE A 209 9.84 -4.77 10.62
C ILE A 209 9.68 -5.54 9.31
N VAL A 210 8.91 -6.64 9.32
CA VAL A 210 8.58 -7.38 8.09
C VAL A 210 7.91 -6.46 7.08
N TYR A 211 6.96 -5.62 7.53
CA TYR A 211 6.26 -4.70 6.65
C TYR A 211 7.18 -3.65 6.02
N LEU A 212 8.14 -3.14 6.78
CA LEU A 212 9.16 -2.19 6.31
C LEU A 212 10.09 -2.83 5.27
N CYS A 213 10.58 -4.04 5.56
CA CYS A 213 11.59 -4.70 4.73
C CYS A 213 11.01 -5.36 3.46
N VAL A 214 9.72 -5.70 3.45
CA VAL A 214 9.14 -6.56 2.42
C VAL A 214 8.14 -5.77 1.54
N PRO A 215 6.92 -5.41 2.00
CA PRO A 215 6.05 -4.46 1.30
C PRO A 215 6.67 -3.08 1.06
N GLY A 216 7.41 -2.52 2.03
CA GLY A 216 8.09 -1.24 1.83
C GLY A 216 9.06 -1.27 0.66
N MET A 217 9.93 -2.29 0.59
CA MET A 217 10.84 -2.46 -0.54
C MET A 217 10.10 -2.68 -1.85
N PHE A 218 8.97 -3.40 -1.85
CA PHE A 218 8.14 -3.55 -3.05
C PHE A 218 7.66 -2.21 -3.59
N ILE A 219 7.18 -1.29 -2.74
CA ILE A 219 6.75 0.04 -3.19
C ILE A 219 7.91 0.80 -3.83
N GLY A 220 9.11 0.75 -3.24
CA GLY A 220 10.27 1.39 -3.85
C GLY A 220 10.71 0.75 -5.16
N ILE A 221 10.60 -0.58 -5.29
CA ILE A 221 10.86 -1.27 -6.56
C ILE A 221 9.76 -0.99 -7.57
N SER A 222 8.52 -0.78 -7.16
CA SER A 222 7.46 -0.35 -8.08
C SER A 222 7.79 1.02 -8.69
N VAL A 223 8.33 1.95 -7.90
CA VAL A 223 8.79 3.25 -8.39
C VAL A 223 10.03 3.11 -9.29
N VAL A 224 11.12 2.56 -8.76
CA VAL A 224 12.41 2.45 -9.46
C VAL A 224 12.34 1.48 -10.65
N GLY A 225 11.62 0.38 -10.47
CA GLY A 225 11.45 -0.69 -11.45
C GLY A 225 10.59 -0.29 -12.64
N MET A 226 9.55 0.54 -12.46
CA MET A 226 8.79 1.05 -13.61
C MET A 226 9.65 1.87 -14.57
N PHE A 227 10.55 2.71 -14.03
CA PHE A 227 11.53 3.42 -14.85
C PHE A 227 12.48 2.47 -15.56
N TYR A 228 13.02 1.48 -14.84
CA TYR A 228 13.93 0.50 -15.42
C TYR A 228 13.25 -0.28 -16.55
N LEU A 229 12.01 -0.71 -16.37
CA LEU A 229 11.24 -1.44 -17.37
C LEU A 229 10.94 -0.60 -18.63
N GLN A 230 10.64 0.69 -18.48
CA GLN A 230 10.31 1.54 -19.63
C GLN A 230 11.56 2.11 -20.32
N ASN A 231 12.57 2.56 -19.57
CA ASN A 231 13.76 3.20 -20.14
C ASN A 231 14.88 2.22 -20.50
N VAL A 232 15.06 1.14 -19.74
CA VAL A 232 16.12 0.15 -20.02
C VAL A 232 15.56 -1.06 -20.76
N ALA A 233 14.44 -1.63 -20.30
CA ALA A 233 13.81 -2.76 -20.99
C ALA A 233 12.90 -2.34 -22.16
N GLN A 234 12.74 -1.04 -22.42
CA GLN A 234 12.02 -0.47 -23.57
C GLN A 234 10.56 -0.94 -23.68
N LEU A 235 9.92 -1.21 -22.53
CA LEU A 235 8.50 -1.54 -22.49
C LEU A 235 7.64 -0.28 -22.61
N SER A 236 6.49 -0.42 -23.28
CA SER A 236 5.47 0.62 -23.25
C SER A 236 4.88 0.78 -21.83
N PRO A 237 4.32 1.95 -21.47
CA PRO A 237 3.66 2.14 -20.18
C PRO A 237 2.58 1.09 -19.89
N ALA A 238 1.74 0.74 -20.87
CA ALA A 238 0.71 -0.29 -20.70
C ALA A 238 1.31 -1.68 -20.51
N ALA A 239 2.37 -2.02 -21.25
CA ALA A 239 3.06 -3.29 -21.09
C ALA A 239 3.70 -3.41 -19.69
N ALA A 240 4.40 -2.37 -19.22
CA ALA A 240 4.96 -2.34 -17.87
C ALA A 240 3.87 -2.38 -16.78
N GLY A 241 2.79 -1.60 -16.96
CA GLY A 241 1.64 -1.58 -16.06
C GLY A 241 0.93 -2.93 -15.93
N SER A 242 0.78 -3.67 -17.03
CA SER A 242 0.11 -4.97 -17.06
C SER A 242 0.81 -6.06 -16.23
N LEU A 243 2.11 -5.90 -15.92
CA LEU A 243 2.85 -6.82 -15.04
C LEU A 243 2.33 -6.83 -13.59
N MET A 244 1.51 -5.84 -13.20
CA MET A 244 0.83 -5.86 -11.90
C MET A 244 -0.32 -6.87 -11.84
N ILE A 245 -0.81 -7.34 -12.99
CA ILE A 245 -1.83 -8.39 -13.07
C ILE A 245 -1.27 -9.73 -12.55
N PRO A 246 -0.16 -10.29 -13.09
CA PRO A 246 0.40 -11.52 -12.54
C PRO A 246 0.88 -11.35 -11.09
N TRP A 247 1.37 -10.17 -10.71
CA TRP A 247 1.69 -9.85 -9.31
C TRP A 247 0.46 -10.02 -8.40
N SER A 248 -0.71 -9.53 -8.83
CA SER A 248 -1.95 -9.58 -8.03
C SER A 248 -2.56 -10.97 -7.99
N ILE A 249 -2.51 -11.73 -9.09
CA ILE A 249 -2.94 -13.12 -9.12
C ILE A 249 -2.10 -13.96 -8.15
N ALA A 250 -0.78 -13.81 -8.20
CA ALA A 250 0.12 -14.51 -7.29
C ALA A 250 -0.07 -14.07 -5.83
N SER A 251 -0.34 -12.79 -5.61
CA SER A 251 -0.68 -12.23 -4.29
C SER A 251 -1.96 -12.85 -3.72
N PHE A 252 -3.01 -13.01 -4.54
CA PHE A 252 -4.25 -13.66 -4.14
C PHE A 252 -4.00 -15.10 -3.69
N VAL A 253 -3.23 -15.86 -4.47
CA VAL A 253 -2.86 -17.25 -4.12
C VAL A 253 -2.10 -17.28 -2.80
N ALA A 254 -1.08 -16.43 -2.62
CA ALA A 254 -0.29 -16.37 -1.38
C ALA A 254 -1.14 -16.04 -0.15
N ILE A 255 -2.09 -15.11 -0.28
CA ILE A 255 -3.03 -14.76 0.79
C ILE A 255 -3.94 -15.94 1.16
N MET A 256 -4.44 -16.67 0.18
CA MET A 256 -5.23 -17.88 0.42
C MET A 256 -4.41 -18.96 1.14
N LEU A 257 -3.12 -19.09 0.79
CA LEU A 257 -2.19 -19.99 1.48
C LEU A 257 -1.98 -19.56 2.94
N THR A 258 -1.84 -18.26 3.23
CA THR A 258 -1.79 -17.75 4.61
C THR A 258 -3.02 -18.20 5.39
N GLY A 259 -4.24 -17.96 4.87
CA GLY A 259 -5.47 -18.36 5.57
C GLY A 259 -5.55 -19.86 5.89
N ARG A 260 -5.05 -20.72 5.00
CA ARG A 260 -5.04 -22.19 5.19
C ARG A 260 -3.97 -22.67 6.15
N TYR A 261 -2.76 -22.11 6.06
CA TYR A 261 -1.58 -22.67 6.74
C TYR A 261 -1.14 -21.91 7.98
N PHE A 262 -1.56 -20.65 8.18
CA PHE A 262 -1.15 -19.83 9.32
C PHE A 262 -1.46 -20.51 10.66
N ASN A 263 -2.66 -21.07 10.80
CA ASN A 263 -3.09 -21.76 12.02
C ASN A 263 -2.37 -23.10 12.27
N ARG A 264 -1.75 -23.69 11.25
CA ARG A 264 -1.07 -24.99 11.33
C ARG A 264 0.44 -24.84 11.51
N LEU A 265 1.05 -23.95 10.73
CA LEU A 265 2.50 -23.78 10.65
C LEU A 265 3.01 -22.61 11.49
N GLY A 266 2.15 -21.67 11.86
CA GLY A 266 2.52 -20.42 12.50
C GLY A 266 3.18 -19.42 11.54
N PRO A 267 3.54 -18.22 12.03
CA PRO A 267 4.04 -17.13 11.18
C PRO A 267 5.45 -17.36 10.61
N ARG A 268 6.33 -18.10 11.32
CA ARG A 268 7.75 -18.22 10.95
C ARG A 268 8.00 -18.81 9.55
N PRO A 269 7.53 -20.02 9.20
CA PRO A 269 7.84 -20.61 7.90
C PRO A 269 7.25 -19.82 6.72
N LEU A 270 6.06 -19.22 6.90
CA LEU A 270 5.42 -18.42 5.87
C LEU A 270 6.22 -17.14 5.57
N ILE A 271 6.75 -16.47 6.60
CA ILE A 271 7.60 -15.29 6.40
C ILE A 271 8.94 -15.68 5.76
N ILE A 272 9.53 -16.81 6.13
CA ILE A 272 10.79 -17.28 5.51
C ILE A 272 10.60 -17.48 4.01
N VAL A 273 9.58 -18.26 3.63
CA VAL A 273 9.26 -18.52 2.22
C VAL A 273 8.93 -17.21 1.50
N GLY A 274 8.14 -16.34 2.11
CA GLY A 274 7.75 -15.07 1.49
C GLY A 274 8.93 -14.13 1.22
N CYS A 275 9.83 -13.98 2.18
CA CYS A 275 11.06 -13.18 2.03
C CYS A 275 11.95 -13.75 0.91
N LEU A 276 12.14 -15.07 0.86
CA LEU A 276 12.96 -15.71 -0.18
C LEU A 276 12.34 -15.55 -1.58
N LEU A 277 11.03 -15.75 -1.72
CA LEU A 277 10.33 -15.58 -3.00
C LEU A 277 10.40 -14.14 -3.51
N GLN A 278 10.16 -13.16 -2.64
CA GLN A 278 10.23 -11.76 -3.05
C GLN A 278 11.67 -11.36 -3.38
N ALA A 279 12.65 -11.73 -2.55
CA ALA A 279 14.06 -11.45 -2.84
C ALA A 279 14.53 -12.09 -4.14
N ALA A 280 14.10 -13.33 -4.43
CA ALA A 280 14.38 -13.99 -5.70
C ALA A 280 13.78 -13.22 -6.89
N GLY A 281 12.52 -12.80 -6.81
CA GLY A 281 11.89 -11.97 -7.83
C GLY A 281 12.66 -10.66 -8.06
N ILE A 282 13.07 -9.98 -6.99
CA ILE A 282 13.86 -8.75 -7.07
C ILE A 282 15.23 -8.99 -7.72
N LEU A 283 15.94 -10.06 -7.35
CA LEU A 283 17.23 -10.39 -7.94
C LEU A 283 17.12 -10.73 -9.42
N LEU A 284 16.03 -11.37 -9.85
CA LEU A 284 15.80 -11.66 -11.27
C LEU A 284 15.65 -10.39 -12.12
N LEU A 285 15.21 -9.26 -11.55
CA LEU A 285 15.17 -7.96 -12.26
C LEU A 285 16.57 -7.50 -12.69
N THR A 286 17.64 -7.91 -12.02
CA THR A 286 19.03 -7.51 -12.37
C THR A 286 19.47 -8.01 -13.75
N ASN A 287 18.83 -9.07 -14.24
CA ASN A 287 19.15 -9.75 -15.50
C ASN A 287 18.20 -9.37 -16.65
N VAL A 288 17.26 -8.46 -16.41
CA VAL A 288 16.30 -8.06 -17.44
C VAL A 288 17.01 -7.18 -18.48
N THR A 289 16.71 -7.45 -19.74
CA THR A 289 17.22 -6.77 -20.93
C THR A 289 16.07 -6.53 -21.91
N PRO A 290 16.24 -5.69 -22.94
CA PRO A 290 15.23 -5.52 -23.99
C PRO A 290 14.82 -6.83 -24.69
N ALA A 291 15.71 -7.83 -24.73
CA ALA A 291 15.44 -9.14 -25.32
C ALA A 291 14.68 -10.10 -24.38
N THR A 292 14.40 -9.68 -23.14
CA THR A 292 13.77 -10.56 -22.14
C THR A 292 12.32 -10.84 -22.52
N SER A 293 11.97 -12.13 -22.59
CA SER A 293 10.60 -12.54 -22.91
C SER A 293 9.60 -12.03 -21.87
N HIS A 294 8.44 -11.56 -22.34
CA HIS A 294 7.34 -11.11 -21.48
C HIS A 294 6.92 -12.18 -20.44
N ARG A 295 7.04 -13.48 -20.75
CA ARG A 295 6.75 -14.57 -19.81
C ARG A 295 7.67 -14.57 -18.58
N VAL A 296 8.94 -14.22 -18.77
CA VAL A 296 9.91 -14.11 -17.67
C VAL A 296 9.53 -12.92 -16.78
N LEU A 297 9.14 -11.79 -17.36
CA LEU A 297 8.67 -10.63 -16.60
C LEU A 297 7.40 -10.96 -15.78
N MET A 298 6.44 -11.68 -16.37
CA MET A 298 5.26 -12.14 -15.63
C MET A 298 5.64 -13.04 -14.44
N MET A 299 6.60 -13.95 -14.63
CA MET A 299 7.10 -14.81 -13.55
C MET A 299 7.78 -14.00 -12.44
N ILE A 300 8.64 -13.03 -12.80
CA ILE A 300 9.32 -12.15 -11.84
C ILE A 300 8.30 -11.42 -10.95
N PHE A 301 7.31 -10.79 -11.58
CA PHE A 301 6.26 -10.06 -10.86
C PHE A 301 5.35 -10.99 -10.05
N ALA A 302 5.07 -12.19 -10.55
CA ALA A 302 4.34 -13.21 -9.79
C ALA A 302 5.13 -13.66 -8.54
N LEU A 303 6.45 -13.86 -8.63
CA LEU A 303 7.30 -14.20 -7.48
C LEU A 303 7.29 -13.09 -6.43
N MET A 304 7.43 -11.84 -6.86
CA MET A 304 7.37 -10.67 -5.98
C MET A 304 5.99 -10.53 -5.31
N GLY A 305 4.90 -10.79 -6.05
CA GLY A 305 3.53 -10.76 -5.54
C GLY A 305 3.26 -11.86 -4.53
N ALA A 306 3.61 -13.10 -4.86
CA ALA A 306 3.47 -14.22 -3.95
C ALA A 306 4.27 -14.00 -2.66
N GLY A 307 5.55 -13.62 -2.77
CA GLY A 307 6.43 -13.43 -1.62
C GLY A 307 5.97 -12.30 -0.71
N GLY A 308 5.72 -11.11 -1.29
CA GLY A 308 5.32 -9.93 -0.53
C GLY A 308 3.96 -10.06 0.13
N SER A 309 3.01 -10.71 -0.54
CA SER A 309 1.67 -10.93 0.00
C SER A 309 1.64 -12.03 1.07
N LEU A 310 2.46 -13.07 0.94
CA LEU A 310 2.63 -14.09 1.98
C LEU A 310 3.18 -13.46 3.26
N CYS A 311 4.22 -12.62 3.16
CA CYS A 311 4.80 -11.91 4.29
C CYS A 311 3.83 -10.90 4.92
N SER A 312 3.22 -10.03 4.11
CA SER A 312 2.34 -8.97 4.63
C SER A 312 1.09 -9.53 5.33
N SER A 313 0.42 -10.51 4.73
CA SER A 313 -0.77 -11.14 5.33
C SER A 313 -0.43 -11.93 6.59
N THR A 314 0.72 -12.62 6.60
CA THR A 314 1.21 -13.35 7.78
C THR A 314 1.60 -12.39 8.91
N ALA A 315 2.33 -11.32 8.59
CA ALA A 315 2.72 -10.29 9.56
C ALA A 315 1.49 -9.61 10.16
N GLN A 316 0.52 -9.22 9.33
CA GLN A 316 -0.72 -8.59 9.78
C GLN A 316 -1.53 -9.51 10.70
N SER A 317 -1.67 -10.78 10.33
CA SER A 317 -2.41 -11.77 11.13
C SER A 317 -1.70 -12.06 12.47
N GLY A 318 -0.36 -12.05 12.46
CA GLY A 318 0.45 -12.23 13.67
C GLY A 318 0.43 -11.02 14.60
N ALA A 319 0.45 -9.79 14.06
CA ALA A 319 0.66 -8.55 14.81
C ALA A 319 -0.30 -8.35 15.99
N PHE A 320 -1.50 -8.90 15.93
CA PHE A 320 -2.55 -8.70 16.92
C PHE A 320 -2.79 -9.88 17.86
N LEU A 321 -2.07 -11.00 17.71
CA LEU A 321 -2.33 -12.23 18.49
C LEU A 321 -2.13 -12.05 19.99
N THR A 322 -1.20 -11.20 20.42
CA THR A 322 -0.85 -10.97 21.84
C THR A 322 -1.44 -9.67 22.40
N ILE A 323 -2.19 -8.93 21.59
CA ILE A 323 -2.75 -7.62 21.95
C ILE A 323 -4.09 -7.80 22.67
N ALA A 324 -4.25 -7.17 23.83
CA ALA A 324 -5.51 -7.21 24.57
C ALA A 324 -6.62 -6.48 23.81
N ARG A 325 -7.88 -6.96 23.93
CA ARG A 325 -9.05 -6.38 23.22
C ARG A 325 -9.23 -4.88 23.44
N ARG A 326 -8.88 -4.37 24.63
CA ARG A 326 -8.95 -2.93 24.97
C ARG A 326 -7.93 -2.08 24.19
N ASP A 327 -6.79 -2.66 23.85
CA ASP A 327 -5.66 -2.00 23.21
C ASP A 327 -5.67 -2.16 21.67
N MET A 328 -6.60 -2.96 21.14
CA MET A 328 -6.78 -3.21 19.70
C MET A 328 -6.95 -1.95 18.85
N PRO A 329 -7.73 -0.92 19.25
CA PRO A 329 -7.85 0.31 18.45
C PRO A 329 -6.51 1.02 18.27
N ASP A 330 -5.72 1.13 19.35
CA ASP A 330 -4.43 1.80 19.33
C ASP A 330 -3.37 0.97 18.58
N ALA A 331 -3.38 -0.36 18.75
CA ALA A 331 -2.51 -1.26 17.99
C ALA A 331 -2.82 -1.20 16.48
N SER A 332 -4.10 -1.13 16.09
CA SER A 332 -4.51 -1.01 14.70
C SER A 332 -4.11 0.35 14.10
N ALA A 333 -4.19 1.43 14.88
CA ALA A 333 -3.70 2.75 14.47
C ALA A 333 -2.19 2.72 14.24
N LEU A 334 -1.42 2.15 15.17
CA LEU A 334 0.03 1.95 15.04
C LEU A 334 0.38 1.09 13.82
N TRP A 335 -0.36 0.00 13.58
CA TRP A 335 -0.17 -0.85 12.42
C TRP A 335 -0.36 -0.11 11.10
N ASN A 336 -1.47 0.65 10.99
CA ASN A 336 -1.74 1.45 9.80
C ASN A 336 -0.67 2.53 9.59
N LEU A 337 -0.26 3.23 10.65
CA LEU A 337 0.84 4.19 10.58
C LEU A 337 2.14 3.54 10.11
N ASN A 338 2.50 2.38 10.67
CA ASN A 338 3.68 1.63 10.24
C ASN A 338 3.61 1.23 8.76
N ARG A 339 2.44 0.80 8.28
CA ARG A 339 2.25 0.48 6.85
C ARG A 339 2.60 1.67 5.96
N GLN A 340 2.08 2.85 6.30
CA GLN A 340 2.30 4.05 5.48
C GLN A 340 3.75 4.54 5.54
N ILE A 341 4.36 4.53 6.73
CA ILE A 341 5.78 4.82 6.90
C ILE A 341 6.64 3.81 6.10
N SER A 342 6.28 2.53 6.12
CA SER A 342 6.99 1.49 5.38
C SER A 342 7.00 1.77 3.87
N PHE A 343 5.85 2.17 3.31
CA PHE A 343 5.74 2.53 1.89
C PHE A 343 6.55 3.78 1.56
N PHE A 344 6.46 4.82 2.41
CA PHE A 344 7.19 6.07 2.24
C PHE A 344 8.71 5.85 2.28
N LEU A 345 9.20 5.16 3.33
CA LEU A 345 10.62 4.90 3.53
C LEU A 345 11.16 3.98 2.44
N GLY A 346 10.41 2.96 2.02
CA GLY A 346 10.84 2.05 0.97
C GLY A 346 11.04 2.74 -0.37
N ALA A 347 10.08 3.56 -0.80
CA ALA A 347 10.23 4.36 -2.02
C ALA A 347 11.34 5.41 -1.92
N THR A 348 11.43 6.12 -0.80
CA THR A 348 12.47 7.12 -0.58
C THR A 348 13.87 6.49 -0.58
N LEU A 349 14.06 5.41 0.17
CA LEU A 349 15.35 4.73 0.30
C LEU A 349 15.88 4.26 -1.05
N LEU A 350 15.08 3.53 -1.84
CA LEU A 350 15.54 3.01 -3.11
C LEU A 350 15.76 4.10 -4.16
N THR A 351 14.96 5.16 -4.13
CA THR A 351 15.17 6.31 -5.02
C THR A 351 16.46 7.06 -4.68
N LEU A 352 16.70 7.33 -3.38
CA LEU A 352 17.92 7.99 -2.93
C LEU A 352 19.16 7.13 -3.20
N LEU A 353 19.07 5.83 -2.96
CA LEU A 353 20.14 4.89 -3.27
C LEU A 353 20.46 4.90 -4.76
N LEU A 354 19.45 4.81 -5.63
CA LEU A 354 19.64 4.90 -7.07
C LEU A 354 20.31 6.22 -7.46
N ASN A 355 19.85 7.35 -6.93
CA ASN A 355 20.43 8.67 -7.22
C ASN A 355 21.89 8.78 -6.77
N ALA A 356 22.23 8.24 -5.60
CA ALA A 356 23.60 8.23 -5.09
C ALA A 356 24.52 7.37 -5.96
N LEU A 357 24.06 6.17 -6.35
CA LEU A 357 24.80 5.26 -7.22
C LEU A 357 25.01 5.87 -8.62
N GLN A 358 24.00 6.49 -9.22
CA GLN A 358 24.12 7.12 -10.55
C GLN A 358 25.19 8.23 -10.63
N ARG A 359 25.63 8.81 -9.50
CA ARG A 359 26.72 9.80 -9.50
C ARG A 359 28.10 9.20 -9.73
N VAL A 360 28.27 7.90 -9.44
CA VAL A 360 29.57 7.22 -9.44
C VAL A 360 29.65 6.03 -10.40
N MET A 361 28.51 5.57 -10.93
CA MET A 361 28.43 4.43 -11.86
C MET A 361 27.38 4.67 -12.95
N SER A 362 27.44 3.87 -14.02
CA SER A 362 26.48 3.93 -15.12
C SER A 362 25.06 3.59 -14.65
N LEU A 363 24.07 4.08 -15.40
CA LEU A 363 22.65 3.94 -15.05
C LEU A 363 22.22 2.47 -14.83
N GLU A 364 22.63 1.56 -15.73
CA GLU A 364 22.30 0.14 -15.62
C GLU A 364 22.92 -0.52 -14.38
N VAL A 365 24.19 -0.20 -14.08
CA VAL A 365 24.90 -0.74 -12.92
C VAL A 365 24.29 -0.20 -11.63
N ALA A 366 23.88 1.07 -11.61
CA ALA A 366 23.16 1.66 -10.49
C ALA A 366 21.82 0.96 -10.21
N TYR A 367 21.05 0.61 -11.25
CA TYR A 367 19.81 -0.17 -11.10
C TYR A 367 20.09 -1.56 -10.52
N ARG A 368 21.10 -2.28 -11.04
CA ARG A 368 21.47 -3.61 -10.54
C ARG A 368 21.80 -3.58 -9.05
N TRP A 369 22.65 -2.65 -8.61
CA TRP A 369 23.00 -2.50 -7.20
C TRP A 369 21.81 -2.07 -6.33
N THR A 370 20.92 -1.23 -6.86
CA THR A 370 19.68 -0.86 -6.16
C THR A 370 18.78 -2.09 -5.93
N PHE A 371 18.63 -2.96 -6.93
CA PHE A 371 17.85 -4.20 -6.79
C PHE A 371 18.53 -5.21 -5.85
N ILE A 372 19.85 -5.37 -5.93
CA ILE A 372 20.60 -6.24 -5.00
C ILE A 372 20.43 -5.77 -3.56
N ALA A 373 20.55 -4.46 -3.31
CA ALA A 373 20.34 -3.89 -1.98
C ALA A 373 18.89 -4.09 -1.49
N ALA A 374 17.89 -3.87 -2.36
CA ALA A 374 16.48 -4.12 -2.03
C ALA A 374 16.21 -5.59 -1.68
N ALA A 375 16.81 -6.53 -2.42
CA ALA A 375 16.73 -7.96 -2.13
C ALA A 375 17.39 -8.30 -0.79
N GLY A 376 18.57 -7.73 -0.50
CA GLY A 376 19.25 -7.88 0.79
C GLY A 376 18.41 -7.38 1.97
N ILE A 377 17.79 -6.20 1.84
CA ILE A 377 16.89 -5.64 2.86
C ILE A 377 15.67 -6.54 3.07
N THR A 378 15.11 -7.09 1.99
CA THR A 378 13.97 -8.02 2.03
C THR A 378 14.26 -9.28 2.85
N LEU A 379 15.53 -9.67 2.99
CA LEU A 379 15.97 -10.83 3.77
C LEU A 379 16.30 -10.51 5.24
N LEU A 380 16.40 -9.25 5.65
CA LEU A 380 16.68 -8.87 7.05
C LEU A 380 15.69 -9.46 8.08
N PRO A 381 14.38 -9.58 7.80
CA PRO A 381 13.45 -10.21 8.73
C PRO A 381 13.78 -11.68 9.04
N LEU A 382 14.56 -12.37 8.19
CA LEU A 382 14.96 -13.75 8.45
C LEU A 382 15.82 -13.89 9.71
N ILE A 383 16.67 -12.89 9.99
CA ILE A 383 17.51 -12.85 11.20
C ILE A 383 16.61 -12.88 12.45
N TYR A 384 15.56 -12.07 12.45
CA TYR A 384 14.60 -11.99 13.54
C TYR A 384 13.62 -13.18 13.56
N ALA A 385 13.30 -13.75 12.40
CA ALA A 385 12.39 -14.89 12.29
C ALA A 385 12.96 -16.14 12.99
N VAL A 386 14.30 -16.29 13.02
CA VAL A 386 14.96 -17.38 13.76
C VAL A 386 14.74 -17.26 15.27
N CYS A 387 14.73 -16.03 15.79
CA CYS A 387 14.47 -15.74 17.20
C CYS A 387 12.98 -15.80 17.58
N LEU A 388 12.08 -15.97 16.62
CA LEU A 388 10.64 -15.97 16.87
C LEU A 388 10.19 -17.30 17.46
N ASN A 389 9.56 -17.25 18.64
CA ASN A 389 9.04 -18.43 19.33
C ASN A 389 7.73 -18.91 18.68
N ASN A 390 7.86 -19.61 17.55
CA ASN A 390 6.73 -20.09 16.75
C ASN A 390 5.81 -21.05 17.54
N ARG A 391 6.34 -21.78 18.52
CA ARG A 391 5.53 -22.64 19.40
C ARG A 391 4.57 -21.84 20.27
N GLN A 392 5.00 -20.70 20.81
CA GLN A 392 4.15 -19.85 21.65
C GLN A 392 3.02 -19.19 20.83
N ALA A 393 3.31 -18.76 19.59
CA ALA A 393 2.28 -18.26 18.68
C ALA A 393 1.22 -19.34 18.37
N LEU A 394 1.65 -20.58 18.11
CA LEU A 394 0.75 -21.71 17.88
C LEU A 394 -0.08 -22.07 19.12
N LEU A 395 0.47 -21.96 20.33
CA LEU A 395 -0.27 -22.18 21.57
C LEU A 395 -1.35 -21.10 21.78
N CYS A 396 -1.05 -19.85 21.45
CA CYS A 396 -2.04 -18.76 21.52
C CYS A 396 -3.20 -18.98 20.55
N LEU A 397 -2.91 -19.41 19.32
CA LEU A 397 -3.91 -19.75 18.30
C LEU A 397 -4.80 -20.94 18.70
N LYS A 398 -4.24 -21.93 19.40
CA LYS A 398 -5.02 -23.06 19.93
C LYS A 398 -5.97 -22.63 21.04
N LYS A 399 -5.55 -21.68 21.89
CA LYS A 399 -6.34 -21.17 23.02
C LYS A 399 -7.54 -20.30 22.59
N GLU A 400 -7.48 -19.65 21.43
CA GLU A 400 -8.64 -18.92 20.87
C GLU A 400 -9.73 -19.84 20.30
N ARG A 401 -9.41 -21.10 20.01
CA ARG A 401 -10.37 -22.09 19.46
C ARG A 401 -11.03 -22.98 20.51
N SER A 402 -10.43 -23.09 21.68
CA SER A 402 -10.98 -23.76 22.87
C SER A 402 -11.83 -22.80 23.67
#